data_AF-A0A948BQR4-F1
#
_entry.id   AF-A0A948BQR4-F1
#
_cell.length_a   1.000
_cell.length_b   1.000
_cell.length_c   1.000
_cell.angle_alpha   90.00
_cell.angle_beta   90.00
_cell.angle_gamma   90.00
#
_symmetry.space_group_name_H-M   'P 1'
#
loop_
_entity.id
_entity.type
_entity.pdbx_description
1 polymer ?
#
loop_
_entity_poly.entity_id
_entity_poly.type
_entity_poly.pdbx_seq_one_letter_code
_entity_poly.pdbx_strand_id
1 'polypeptide(L)'
;MTSKITYGETPDFQKDFKKLLKKFKSLKDDWELMKIATIELFHIQKVNNSSIFPIQGFCAEKIQICKIKKFACRSLKGRGSKSGIRVIYAFHCKSCKVDFIEIYFKSEKENKNRKRIKEYLRV
;
A
#
# COMPACT_ATOMS: atom_id res chain seq x y z
N MET A 1 -2.76 -17.58 17.44
CA MET A 1 -3.46 -17.75 16.15
C MET A 1 -3.11 -16.56 15.26
N THR A 2 -2.27 -16.73 14.25
CA THR A 2 -1.89 -15.65 13.33
C THR A 2 -3.06 -15.31 12.43
N SER A 3 -3.73 -14.19 12.69
CA SER A 3 -4.74 -13.63 11.78
C SER A 3 -4.10 -13.41 10.41
N LYS A 4 -4.49 -14.22 9.43
CA LYS A 4 -3.94 -14.16 8.08
C LYS A 4 -4.70 -13.09 7.29
N ILE A 5 -4.02 -12.03 6.89
CA ILE A 5 -4.61 -11.03 5.99
C ILE A 5 -4.80 -11.65 4.61
N THR A 6 -5.96 -11.43 4.01
CA THR A 6 -6.18 -11.75 2.59
C THR A 6 -5.83 -10.54 1.74
N TYR A 7 -4.97 -10.72 0.75
CA TYR A 7 -4.53 -9.65 -0.14
C TYR A 7 -5.18 -9.77 -1.51
N GLY A 8 -5.76 -8.67 -2.00
CA GLY A 8 -6.32 -8.50 -3.33
C GLY A 8 -5.73 -7.27 -4.03
N GLU A 9 -5.87 -7.22 -5.35
CA GLU A 9 -5.31 -6.16 -6.19
C GLU A 9 -6.35 -5.68 -7.19
N THR A 10 -6.48 -4.37 -7.36
CA THR A 10 -7.31 -3.81 -8.43
C THR A 10 -6.59 -3.94 -9.79
N PRO A 11 -7.33 -3.99 -10.92
CA PRO A 11 -6.72 -4.02 -12.25
C PRO A 11 -5.78 -2.84 -12.52
N ASP A 12 -6.13 -1.66 -12.00
CA ASP A 12 -5.31 -0.46 -12.10
C ASP A 12 -4.01 -0.56 -11.30
N PHE A 13 -4.09 -1.11 -10.09
CA PHE A 13 -2.91 -1.40 -9.28
C PHE A 13 -1.96 -2.34 -10.02
N GLN A 14 -2.47 -3.43 -10.60
CA GLN A 14 -1.64 -4.39 -11.34
C GLN A 14 -0.88 -3.73 -12.51
N LYS A 15 -1.54 -2.82 -13.24
CA LYS A 15 -0.90 -2.06 -14.32
C LYS A 15 0.23 -1.18 -13.79
N ASP A 16 0.01 -0.48 -12.69
CA ASP A 16 1.01 0.40 -12.09
C ASP A 16 2.18 -0.39 -11.47
N PHE A 17 1.88 -1.51 -10.81
CA PHE A 17 2.87 -2.41 -10.23
C PHE A 17 3.78 -2.99 -11.32
N LYS A 18 3.20 -3.46 -12.44
CA LYS A 18 3.97 -3.92 -13.61
C LYS A 18 4.89 -2.83 -14.18
N LYS A 19 4.44 -1.57 -14.24
CA LYS A 19 5.28 -0.44 -14.69
C LYS A 19 6.46 -0.20 -13.74
N LEU A 20 6.24 -0.24 -12.43
CA LEU A 20 7.29 -0.05 -11.44
C LEU A 20 8.27 -1.22 -11.38
N LEU A 21 7.80 -2.46 -11.55
CA LEU A 21 8.67 -3.65 -11.61
C LEU A 21 9.70 -3.56 -12.74
N LYS A 22 9.32 -2.98 -13.89
CA LYS A 22 10.25 -2.74 -15.00
C LYS A 22 11.38 -1.78 -14.62
N LYS A 23 11.13 -0.83 -13.71
CA LYS A 23 12.12 0.14 -13.23
C LYS A 23 12.93 -0.38 -12.03
N PHE A 24 12.30 -1.15 -11.15
CA PHE A 24 12.85 -1.58 -9.87
C PHE A 24 12.77 -3.11 -9.76
N LYS A 25 13.82 -3.81 -10.20
CA LYS A 25 13.83 -5.27 -10.31
C LYS A 25 13.60 -5.99 -8.97
N SER A 26 14.08 -5.43 -7.86
CA SER A 26 13.91 -6.01 -6.51
C SER A 26 12.52 -5.78 -5.92
N LEU A 27 11.68 -4.95 -6.54
CA LEU A 27 10.39 -4.54 -5.97
C LEU A 27 9.48 -5.75 -5.71
N LYS A 28 9.58 -6.82 -6.51
CA LYS A 28 8.80 -8.04 -6.30
C LYS A 28 9.10 -8.69 -4.96
N ASP A 29 10.37 -8.90 -4.65
CA ASP A 29 10.79 -9.51 -3.38
C ASP A 29 10.53 -8.55 -2.20
N ASP A 30 10.80 -7.26 -2.41
CA ASP A 30 10.60 -6.22 -1.39
C ASP A 30 9.10 -6.05 -1.05
N TRP A 31 8.20 -6.47 -1.94
CA TRP A 31 6.75 -6.38 -1.77
C TRP A 31 6.23 -7.25 -0.61
N GLU A 32 6.66 -8.50 -0.53
CA GLU A 32 6.19 -9.42 0.51
C GLU A 32 6.68 -8.97 1.89
N LEU A 33 7.93 -8.52 1.99
CA LEU A 33 8.46 -7.97 3.23
C LEU A 33 7.70 -6.72 3.67
N MET A 34 7.31 -5.86 2.71
CA MET A 34 6.55 -4.66 3.02
C MET A 34 5.19 -4.99 3.65
N LYS A 35 4.46 -6.00 3.16
CA LYS A 35 3.17 -6.41 3.73
C LYS A 35 3.30 -6.72 5.21
N ILE A 36 4.29 -7.52 5.58
CA ILE A 36 4.54 -7.91 6.97
C ILE A 36 5.00 -6.71 7.81
N ALA A 37 6.07 -6.04 7.37
CA ALA A 37 6.73 -4.97 8.12
C ALA A 37 5.91 -3.67 8.23
N THR A 38 4.81 -3.55 7.48
CA THR A 38 3.92 -2.40 7.53
C THR A 38 2.48 -2.78 7.84
N ILE A 39 1.80 -3.48 6.93
CA ILE A 39 0.36 -3.73 7.01
C ILE A 39 0.02 -4.63 8.19
N GLU A 40 0.68 -5.78 8.32
CA GLU A 40 0.40 -6.71 9.42
C GLU A 40 0.83 -6.14 10.76
N LEU A 41 2.00 -5.49 10.81
CA LEU A 41 2.48 -4.80 11.99
C LEU A 41 1.47 -3.74 12.49
N PHE A 42 0.89 -2.96 11.58
CA PHE A 42 -0.05 -1.91 11.91
C PHE A 42 -1.47 -2.43 12.24
N HIS A 43 -2.03 -3.29 11.38
CA HIS A 43 -3.43 -3.69 11.50
C HIS A 43 -3.65 -4.88 12.43
N ILE A 44 -2.70 -5.82 12.49
CA ILE A 44 -2.81 -7.03 13.30
C ILE A 44 -2.11 -6.83 14.64
N GLN A 45 -0.83 -6.42 14.61
CA GLN A 45 -0.04 -6.27 15.84
C GLN A 45 -0.28 -4.92 16.55
N LYS A 46 -1.04 -4.01 15.92
CA LYS A 46 -1.37 -2.67 16.45
C LYS A 46 -0.13 -1.82 16.77
N VAL A 47 0.99 -2.07 16.09
CA VAL A 47 2.24 -1.32 16.24
C VAL A 47 2.37 -0.30 15.11
N ASN A 48 2.48 0.97 15.47
CA ASN A 48 2.66 2.05 14.51
C ASN A 48 4.14 2.44 14.36
N ASN A 49 4.81 1.89 13.34
CA ASN A 49 6.19 2.28 12.97
C ASN A 49 6.25 3.53 12.06
N SER A 50 5.15 4.28 11.97
CA SER A 50 4.98 5.47 11.10
C SER A 50 5.20 5.18 9.61
N SER A 51 4.91 3.96 9.16
CA SER A 51 4.92 3.60 7.73
C SER A 51 3.59 3.86 7.05
N ILE A 52 2.49 3.70 7.78
CA ILE A 52 1.11 3.80 7.31
C ILE A 52 0.47 5.10 7.80
N PHE A 53 -0.25 5.76 6.90
CA PHE A 53 -0.97 7.00 7.14
C PHE A 53 -2.39 6.86 6.62
N PRO A 54 -3.42 6.81 7.48
CA PRO A 54 -4.81 6.86 7.07
C PRO A 54 -5.11 8.12 6.24
N ILE A 55 -5.94 8.00 5.21
CA ILE A 55 -6.35 9.13 4.38
C ILE A 55 -7.66 9.67 4.92
N GLN A 56 -7.60 10.85 5.54
CA GLN A 56 -8.78 11.53 6.09
C GLN A 56 -9.87 11.73 5.02
N GLY A 57 -11.12 11.59 5.45
CA GLY A 57 -12.30 11.72 4.59
C GLY A 57 -12.65 10.48 3.75
N PHE A 58 -11.88 9.38 3.88
CA PHE A 58 -12.19 8.10 3.22
C PHE A 58 -12.21 6.91 4.18
N CYS A 59 -11.96 7.12 5.47
CA CYS A 59 -12.05 6.07 6.48
C CYS A 59 -13.46 6.05 7.09
N ALA A 60 -14.02 4.86 7.19
CA ALA A 60 -15.28 4.56 7.88
C ALA A 60 -15.06 3.38 8.84
N GLU A 61 -16.07 3.04 9.64
CA GLU A 61 -15.97 1.95 10.63
C GLU A 61 -15.60 0.59 10.01
N LYS A 62 -16.09 0.32 8.80
CA LYS A 62 -15.89 -0.98 8.13
C LYS A 62 -14.63 -1.02 7.26
N ILE A 63 -14.14 0.15 6.82
CA ILE A 63 -13.08 0.26 5.83
C ILE A 63 -12.15 1.44 6.12
N GLN A 64 -10.84 1.17 6.13
CA GLN A 64 -9.81 2.18 6.29
C GLN A 64 -9.02 2.32 5.00
N ILE A 65 -8.96 3.54 4.45
CA ILE A 65 -8.10 3.84 3.31
C ILE A 65 -6.77 4.37 3.85
N CYS A 66 -5.69 3.67 3.50
CA CYS A 66 -4.37 3.90 4.05
C CYS A 66 -3.34 4.16 2.95
N LYS A 67 -2.32 4.96 3.29
CA LYS A 67 -1.17 5.25 2.44
C LYS A 67 0.10 4.79 3.12
N ILE A 68 0.86 3.93 2.44
CA ILE A 68 2.21 3.55 2.85
C ILE A 68 3.19 4.59 2.29
N LYS A 69 3.99 5.19 3.18
CA LYS A 69 5.03 6.17 2.80
C LYS A 69 6.44 5.64 3.04
N LYS A 70 6.61 4.68 3.95
CA LYS A 70 7.90 4.01 4.17
C LYS A 70 7.84 2.64 3.50
N PHE A 71 8.59 2.50 2.42
CA PHE A 71 8.72 1.29 1.64
C PHE A 71 10.21 1.13 1.37
N ALA A 72 10.85 0.10 1.91
CA ALA A 72 12.25 -0.18 1.57
C ALA A 72 12.29 -0.89 0.22
N CYS A 73 13.10 -0.40 -0.71
CA CYS A 73 13.31 -1.05 -2.00
C CYS A 73 14.80 -1.14 -2.30
N ARG A 74 15.33 -2.36 -2.43
CA ARG A 74 16.77 -2.62 -2.60
C ARG A 74 17.33 -2.03 -3.90
N SER A 75 16.48 -1.91 -4.93
CA SER A 75 16.82 -1.27 -6.21
C SER A 75 17.09 0.23 -6.05
N LEU A 76 16.57 0.87 -4.99
CA LEU A 76 16.76 2.29 -4.69
C LEU A 76 17.84 2.46 -3.61
N LYS A 77 19.11 2.23 -4.01
CA LYS A 77 20.28 2.30 -3.13
C LYS A 77 20.40 3.65 -2.42
N GLY A 78 20.86 3.63 -1.17
CA GLY A 78 21.09 4.82 -0.36
C GLY A 78 19.83 5.50 0.21
N ARG A 79 18.62 4.96 -0.04
CA ARG A 79 17.36 5.57 0.42
C ARG A 79 16.69 4.86 1.60
N GLY A 80 17.16 3.66 1.96
CA GLY A 80 16.58 2.87 3.04
C GLY A 80 15.06 2.71 2.89
N SER A 81 14.31 2.92 3.98
CA SER A 81 12.84 2.88 3.98
C SER A 81 12.18 4.08 3.31
N LYS A 82 12.93 5.13 2.96
CA LYS A 82 12.45 6.34 2.26
C LYS A 82 12.69 6.24 0.75
N SER A 83 12.37 5.08 0.14
CA SER A 83 12.55 4.85 -1.29
C SER A 83 11.85 5.91 -2.16
N GLY A 84 10.69 6.39 -1.72
CA GLY A 84 9.81 7.28 -2.47
C GLY A 84 8.66 6.55 -3.15
N ILE A 85 8.62 5.21 -3.08
CA ILE A 85 7.47 4.40 -3.48
C ILE A 85 6.34 4.63 -2.47
N ARG A 86 5.12 4.81 -2.98
CA ARG A 86 3.91 4.95 -2.20
C ARG A 86 2.87 3.97 -2.66
N VAL A 87 2.15 3.40 -1.69
CA VAL A 87 1.07 2.43 -1.92
C VAL A 87 -0.19 2.97 -1.27
N ILE A 88 -1.31 2.89 -1.97
CA ILE A 88 -2.66 3.16 -1.46
C ILE A 88 -3.39 1.83 -1.40
N TYR A 89 -4.01 1.55 -0.26
CA TYR A 89 -4.80 0.33 -0.07
C TYR A 89 -6.03 0.60 0.78
N ALA A 90 -7.03 -0.26 0.62
CA ALA A 90 -8.18 -0.38 1.50
C ALA A 90 -7.98 -1.54 2.46
N PHE A 91 -8.27 -1.34 3.74
CA PHE A 91 -8.32 -2.39 4.75
C PHE A 91 -9.76 -2.58 5.22
N HIS A 92 -10.30 -3.78 5.00
CA HIS A 92 -11.63 -4.19 5.44
C HIS A 92 -11.54 -4.77 6.84
N CYS A 93 -12.01 -4.03 7.84
CA CYS A 93 -11.78 -4.33 9.25
C CYS A 93 -12.41 -5.65 9.69
N LYS A 94 -13.59 -6.01 9.13
CA LYS A 94 -14.32 -7.22 9.51
C LYS A 94 -13.74 -8.50 8.90
N SER A 95 -13.28 -8.43 7.65
CA SER A 95 -12.80 -9.60 6.90
C SER A 95 -11.28 -9.75 6.90
N CYS A 96 -10.55 -8.85 7.57
CA CYS A 96 -9.08 -8.79 7.55
C CYS A 96 -8.53 -8.88 6.11
N LYS A 97 -9.17 -8.14 5.19
CA LYS A 97 -8.80 -8.11 3.77
C LYS A 97 -8.13 -6.79 3.43
N VAL A 98 -7.09 -6.85 2.63
CA VAL A 98 -6.43 -5.69 2.02
C VAL A 98 -6.64 -5.73 0.52
N ASP A 99 -7.14 -4.63 -0.06
CA ASP A 99 -7.17 -4.44 -1.50
C ASP A 99 -6.23 -3.29 -1.90
N PHE A 100 -5.25 -3.59 -2.76
CA PHE A 100 -4.32 -2.60 -3.27
C PHE A 100 -4.96 -1.80 -4.43
N ILE A 101 -4.97 -0.47 -4.28
CA ILE A 101 -5.68 0.45 -5.18
C ILE A 101 -4.71 1.14 -6.13
N GLU A 102 -3.57 1.61 -5.61
CA GLU A 102 -2.62 2.37 -6.41
C GLU A 102 -1.20 2.24 -5.85
N ILE A 103 -0.21 2.18 -6.74
CA ILE A 103 1.21 2.29 -6.41
C ILE A 103 1.88 3.28 -7.34
N TYR A 104 2.79 4.11 -6.82
CA TYR A 104 3.50 5.11 -7.62
C TYR A 104 4.81 5.53 -6.96
N PHE A 105 5.68 6.14 -7.76
CA PHE A 105 6.90 6.76 -7.29
C PHE A 105 6.69 8.27 -7.07
N LYS A 106 7.09 8.81 -5.91
CA LYS A 106 6.81 10.19 -5.47
C LYS A 106 7.19 11.26 -6.49
N SER A 107 8.28 11.08 -7.22
CA SER A 107 8.78 12.08 -8.17
C SER A 107 8.06 12.08 -9.52
N GLU A 108 7.16 11.12 -9.80
CA GLU A 108 6.62 10.88 -11.14
C GLU A 108 5.09 11.12 -11.27
N LYS A 109 4.43 11.93 -10.42
CA LYS A 109 2.96 12.07 -10.56
C LYS A 109 2.32 13.34 -10.01
N GLU A 110 1.39 13.88 -10.81
CA GLU A 110 0.22 14.63 -10.36
C GLU A 110 -0.79 13.67 -9.70
N ASN A 111 -1.30 14.03 -8.53
CA ASN A 111 -1.86 13.07 -7.57
C ASN A 111 -3.30 12.62 -7.91
N LYS A 112 -3.48 11.47 -8.58
CA LYS A 112 -4.81 10.91 -8.92
C LYS A 112 -5.48 10.06 -7.82
N ASN A 113 -4.82 9.90 -6.66
CA ASN A 113 -5.29 9.02 -5.56
C ASN A 113 -6.78 9.20 -5.23
N ARG A 114 -7.26 10.44 -5.12
CA ARG A 114 -8.66 10.72 -4.72
C ARG A 114 -9.68 10.15 -5.70
N LYS A 115 -9.41 10.20 -7.02
CA LYS A 115 -10.35 9.68 -8.02
C LYS A 115 -10.45 8.16 -7.92
N ARG A 116 -9.31 7.46 -7.86
CA ARG A 116 -9.26 6.00 -7.75
C ARG A 116 -9.84 5.47 -6.45
N ILE A 117 -9.61 6.16 -5.33
CA ILE A 117 -10.24 5.80 -4.05
C ILE A 117 -11.77 5.94 -4.14
N LYS A 118 -12.28 7.05 -4.73
CA LYS A 118 -13.72 7.23 -4.92
C LYS A 118 -14.32 6.17 -5.83
N GLU A 119 -13.62 5.81 -6.91
CA GLU A 119 -14.07 4.77 -7.84
C GLU A 119 -14.10 3.40 -7.16
N TYR A 120 -13.07 3.05 -6.39
CA TYR A 120 -13.03 1.83 -5.59
C TYR A 120 -14.16 1.76 -4.56
N LEU A 121 -14.48 2.86 -3.87
CA LEU A 121 -15.53 2.91 -2.84
C LEU A 121 -16.96 2.98 -3.40
N ARG A 122 -17.13 3.21 -4.70
CA ARG A 122 -18.44 3.16 -5.38
C ARG A 122 -18.85 1.74 -5.75
N VAL A 123 -17.89 0.83 -5.81
CA VAL A 123 -18.07 -0.61 -6.04
C VAL A 123 -18.47 -1.27 -4.73
#